data_AF-A0A439W7R5-F1
#
_entry.id   AF-A0A439W7R5-F1
#
_cell.length_a   1.000
_cell.length_b   1.000
_cell.length_c   1.000
_cell.angle_alpha   90.00
_cell.angle_beta   90.00
_cell.angle_gamma   90.00
#
_symmetry.space_group_name_H-M   'P 1'
#
loop_
_entity.id
_entity.type
_entity.pdbx_description
1 polymer ?
#
loop_
_entity_poly.entity_id
_entity_poly.type
_entity_poly.pdbx_seq_one_letter_code
_entity_poly.pdbx_strand_id
1 'polypeptide(L)'
;MISHPCAMPACPNPATGIFCPDHYMALPPKEAQWLVRWQIKTLRCEDADTKQHMREQLHGYTAQAIRTLQSAEAISQAATASARRQPAPEAAGANEQASFL
;
A
#
# COMPACT_ATOMS: atom_id res chain seq x y z
N MET A 1 4.73 -20.65 -14.99
CA MET A 1 3.75 -19.58 -14.71
C MET A 1 4.12 -18.40 -15.60
N ILE A 2 3.15 -17.78 -16.26
CA ILE A 2 3.42 -16.60 -17.10
C ILE A 2 3.57 -15.39 -16.17
N SER A 3 4.70 -14.69 -16.26
CA SER A 3 4.92 -13.43 -15.53
C SER A 3 4.26 -12.28 -16.28
N HIS A 4 3.64 -11.36 -15.54
CA HIS A 4 3.07 -10.12 -16.08
C HIS A 4 3.43 -8.93 -15.19
N PRO A 5 3.22 -7.68 -15.65
CA PRO A 5 3.44 -6.51 -14.80
C PRO A 5 2.58 -6.55 -13.54
N CYS A 6 3.12 -6.06 -12.44
CA CYS A 6 2.37 -5.82 -11.20
C CYS A 6 1.22 -4.82 -11.45
N ALA A 7 0.07 -5.03 -10.83
CA ALA A 7 -1.06 -4.11 -10.95
C ALA A 7 -0.83 -2.74 -10.29
N MET A 8 0.17 -2.60 -9.41
CA MET A 8 0.54 -1.32 -8.82
C MET A 8 1.10 -0.36 -9.89
N PRO A 9 0.53 0.86 -10.06
CA PRO A 9 1.05 1.84 -11.00
C PRO A 9 2.53 2.14 -10.78
N ALA A 10 3.30 2.24 -11.86
CA ALA A 10 4.74 2.51 -11.87
C ALA A 10 5.62 1.48 -11.15
N CYS A 11 5.08 0.32 -10.73
CA CYS A 11 5.89 -0.75 -10.16
C CYS A 11 6.67 -1.48 -11.27
N PRO A 12 8.01 -1.58 -11.18
CA PRO A 12 8.83 -2.26 -12.19
C PRO A 12 8.86 -3.79 -12.01
N ASN A 13 8.38 -4.29 -10.86
CA ASN A 13 8.55 -5.70 -10.49
C ASN A 13 7.55 -6.59 -11.24
N PRO A 14 7.99 -7.76 -11.73
CA PRO A 14 7.10 -8.75 -12.31
C PRO A 14 6.21 -9.38 -11.22
N ALA A 15 5.06 -9.88 -11.65
CA ALA A 15 4.10 -10.57 -10.81
C ALA A 15 3.71 -11.92 -11.42
N THR A 16 3.50 -12.91 -10.56
CA THR A 16 2.93 -14.23 -10.91
C THR A 16 1.45 -14.33 -10.51
N GLY A 17 0.96 -13.36 -9.73
CA GLY A 17 -0.45 -13.11 -9.40
C GLY A 17 -0.76 -11.62 -9.64
N ILE A 18 -1.81 -11.06 -9.04
CA ILE A 18 -2.21 -9.67 -9.30
C ILE A 18 -1.10 -8.64 -8.96
N PHE A 19 -0.39 -8.87 -7.85
CA PHE A 19 0.68 -8.01 -7.36
C PHE A 19 2.02 -8.76 -7.30
N CYS A 20 3.14 -8.02 -7.35
CA CYS A 20 4.45 -8.57 -7.02
C CYS A 20 4.52 -8.95 -5.52
N PRO A 21 5.51 -9.74 -5.09
CA PRO A 21 5.62 -10.18 -3.69
C PRO A 21 5.56 -9.04 -2.68
N ASP A 22 6.23 -7.91 -2.94
CA ASP A 22 6.27 -6.78 -2.02
C ASP A 22 4.88 -6.15 -1.81
N HIS A 23 4.17 -5.86 -2.90
CA HIS A 23 2.84 -5.27 -2.83
C HIS A 23 1.79 -6.26 -2.32
N TYR A 24 1.97 -7.56 -2.56
CA TYR A 24 1.14 -8.58 -1.94
C TYR A 24 1.29 -8.60 -0.42
N MET A 25 2.53 -8.51 0.09
CA MET A 25 2.81 -8.50 1.53
C MET A 25 2.43 -7.18 2.22
N ALA A 26 2.40 -6.08 1.47
CA ALA A 26 1.95 -4.78 1.96
C ALA A 26 0.42 -4.67 2.10
N LEU A 27 -0.36 -5.55 1.46
CA LEU A 27 -1.81 -5.55 1.57
C LEU A 27 -2.28 -6.08 2.94
N PRO A 28 -3.44 -5.60 3.44
CA PRO A 28 -4.10 -6.25 4.57
C PRO A 28 -4.30 -7.74 4.28
N PRO A 29 -3.95 -8.66 5.20
CA PRO A 29 -3.97 -10.10 4.92
C PRO A 29 -5.31 -10.63 4.42
N LYS A 30 -6.42 -10.09 4.92
CA LYS A 30 -7.77 -10.45 4.47
C LYS A 30 -8.01 -10.07 3.00
N GLU A 31 -7.55 -8.89 2.59
CA GLU A 31 -7.70 -8.40 1.22
C GLU A 31 -6.80 -9.18 0.25
N ALA A 32 -5.54 -9.42 0.65
CA ALA A 32 -4.59 -10.23 -0.12
C ALA A 32 -5.11 -11.66 -0.37
N GLN A 33 -5.61 -12.33 0.67
CA GLN A 33 -6.20 -13.67 0.56
C GLN A 33 -7.47 -13.67 -0.29
N TRP A 34 -8.33 -12.67 -0.13
CA TRP A 34 -9.57 -12.54 -0.89
C TRP A 34 -9.29 -12.41 -2.39
N LEU A 35 -8.37 -11.52 -2.79
CA LEU A 35 -8.01 -11.31 -4.18
C LEU A 35 -7.47 -12.56 -4.86
N VAL A 36 -6.57 -13.30 -4.19
CA VAL A 36 -6.02 -14.55 -4.72
C VAL A 36 -7.11 -15.61 -4.87
N ARG A 37 -7.98 -15.77 -3.86
CA ARG A 37 -9.11 -16.71 -3.95
C ARG A 37 -10.06 -16.35 -5.08
N TRP A 38 -10.36 -15.06 -5.27
CA TRP A 38 -11.21 -14.60 -6.35
C TRP A 38 -10.59 -14.86 -7.72
N GLN A 39 -9.30 -14.55 -7.89
CA GLN A 39 -8.56 -14.83 -9.13
C GLN A 39 -8.60 -16.32 -9.49
N ILE A 40 -8.34 -17.21 -8.52
CA ILE A 40 -8.41 -18.66 -8.72
C ILE A 40 -9.83 -19.08 -9.12
N LYS A 41 -10.86 -18.53 -8.46
CA LYS A 41 -12.27 -18.81 -8.78
C LYS A 41 -12.61 -18.39 -10.22
N THR A 42 -12.17 -17.20 -10.65
CA THR A 42 -12.34 -16.71 -12.02
C THR A 42 -11.63 -17.58 -13.05
N LEU A 43 -10.40 -18.04 -12.75
CA LEU A 43 -9.64 -18.91 -13.64
C LEU A 43 -10.34 -20.27 -13.85
N ARG A 44 -10.96 -20.80 -12.80
CA ARG A 44 -11.70 -22.07 -12.81
C ARG A 44 -13.13 -21.96 -13.34
N CYS A 45 -13.63 -20.76 -13.61
CA CYS A 45 -14.97 -20.56 -14.18
C CYS A 45 -14.97 -20.91 -15.67
N GLU A 46 -15.87 -21.82 -16.07
CA GLU A 46 -16.05 -22.30 -17.45
C GLU A 46 -17.07 -21.46 -18.22
N ASP A 47 -18.12 -20.99 -17.56
CA ASP A 47 -19.14 -20.13 -18.15
C ASP A 47 -18.56 -18.78 -18.56
N ALA A 48 -18.69 -18.43 -19.85
CA ALA A 48 -18.01 -17.27 -20.42
C ALA A 48 -18.54 -15.94 -19.86
N ASP A 49 -19.86 -15.81 -19.71
CA ASP A 49 -20.51 -14.59 -19.25
C ASP A 49 -20.21 -14.35 -17.76
N THR A 50 -20.33 -15.40 -16.94
CA THR A 50 -19.96 -15.35 -15.52
C THR A 50 -18.49 -15.05 -15.35
N LYS A 51 -17.62 -15.67 -16.16
CA LYS A 51 -16.18 -15.41 -16.13
C LYS A 51 -15.87 -13.95 -16.46
N GLN A 52 -16.54 -13.38 -17.46
CA GLN A 52 -16.38 -11.98 -17.83
C GLN A 52 -16.81 -11.05 -16.69
N HIS A 53 -18.00 -11.29 -16.12
CA HIS A 53 -18.46 -10.56 -14.95
C HIS A 53 -17.48 -10.64 -13.77
N MET A 54 -16.96 -11.84 -13.48
CA MET A 54 -15.99 -12.05 -12.41
C MET A 54 -14.65 -11.33 -12.65
N ARG A 55 -14.23 -11.19 -13.92
CA ARG A 55 -13.05 -10.40 -14.30
C ARG A 55 -13.27 -8.91 -14.04
N GLU A 56 -14.45 -8.38 -14.36
CA GLU A 56 -14.80 -6.99 -14.07
C GLU A 56 -14.81 -6.72 -12.56
N GLN A 57 -15.37 -7.64 -11.77
CA GLN A 57 -15.31 -7.55 -10.30
C GLN A 57 -13.87 -7.60 -9.80
N LEU A 58 -13.03 -8.49 -10.34
CA LEU A 58 -11.62 -8.59 -9.97
C LEU A 58 -10.86 -7.29 -10.28
N HIS A 59 -11.15 -6.65 -11.41
CA HIS A 59 -10.59 -5.35 -11.75
C HIS A 59 -10.98 -4.27 -10.72
N GLY A 60 -12.26 -4.23 -10.33
CA GLY A 60 -12.74 -3.33 -9.28
C GLY A 60 -12.05 -3.53 -7.94
N TYR A 61 -11.92 -4.79 -7.49
CA TYR A 61 -11.21 -5.13 -6.25
C TYR A 61 -9.72 -4.80 -6.32
N THR A 62 -9.09 -5.01 -7.48
CA THR A 62 -7.68 -4.65 -7.70
C THR A 62 -7.48 -3.14 -7.60
N ALA A 63 -8.38 -2.34 -8.20
CA ALA A 63 -8.34 -0.89 -8.09
C ALA A 63 -8.53 -0.41 -6.64
N GLN A 64 -9.36 -1.10 -5.85
CA GLN A 64 -9.52 -0.81 -4.44
C GLN A 64 -8.25 -1.12 -3.63
N ALA A 65 -7.63 -2.28 -3.87
CA ALA A 65 -6.37 -2.67 -3.23
C ALA A 65 -5.23 -1.69 -3.54
N ILE A 66 -5.15 -1.18 -4.78
CA ILE A 66 -4.20 -0.13 -5.15
C ILE A 66 -4.42 1.13 -4.28
N ARG A 67 -5.67 1.58 -4.12
CA ARG A 67 -5.99 2.74 -3.27
C ARG A 67 -5.64 2.49 -1.79
N THR A 68 -5.87 1.28 -1.29
CA THR A 68 -5.48 0.89 0.08
C THR A 68 -3.97 1.04 0.27
N LEU A 69 -3.18 0.50 -0.65
CA LEU A 69 -1.72 0.57 -0.60
C LEU A 69 -1.19 2.01 -0.71
N GLN A 70 -1.71 2.80 -1.64
CA GLN A 70 -1.32 4.22 -1.79
C GLN A 70 -1.68 5.05 -0.56
N SER A 71 -2.83 4.77 0.06
CA SER A 71 -3.25 5.47 1.29
C SER A 71 -2.35 5.11 2.48
N ALA A 72 -1.98 3.83 2.61
CA ALA A 72 -1.05 3.39 3.66
C ALA A 72 0.34 4.04 3.50
N GLU A 73 0.82 4.15 2.26
CA GLU A 73 2.09 4.83 1.96
C GLU A 73 2.02 6.33 2.32
N ALA A 74 0.95 7.02 1.93
CA ALA A 74 0.75 8.43 2.26
C ALA A 74 0.71 8.68 3.77
N ILE A 75 0.06 7.80 4.53
CA ILE A 75 0.01 7.87 6.01
C ILE A 75 1.41 7.70 6.59
N SER A 76 2.19 6.74 6.10
CA SER A 76 3.57 6.51 6.56
C SER A 76 4.49 7.71 6.28
N GLN A 77 4.36 8.30 5.10
CA GLN A 77 5.11 9.51 4.73
C GLN A 77 4.73 10.71 5.62
N ALA A 78 3.42 10.89 5.91
CA ALA A 78 2.94 11.94 6.80
C ALA A 78 3.44 11.75 8.25
N ALA A 79 3.45 10.51 8.75
CA ALA A 79 3.99 10.18 10.08
C ALA A 79 5.49 10.50 10.16
N THR A 80 6.26 10.11 9.14
CA THR A 80 7.70 10.42 9.05
C THR A 80 7.96 11.93 8.99
N ALA A 81 7.18 12.66 8.18
CA ALA A 81 7.28 14.11 8.08
C ALA A 81 6.94 14.81 9.41
N SER A 82 5.97 14.29 10.15
CA SER A 82 5.57 14.82 11.46
C SER A 82 6.65 14.57 12.52
N ALA A 83 7.24 13.38 12.55
CA ALA A 83 8.36 13.05 13.44
C ALA A 83 9.57 13.97 13.20
N ARG A 84 9.85 14.34 11.95
CA ARG A 84 10.95 15.25 11.59
C ARG A 84 10.74 16.69 12.06
N ARG A 85 9.49 17.11 12.33
CA ARG A 85 9.14 18.46 12.78
C ARG A 85 9.08 18.60 14.30
N GLN A 86 9.33 17.55 15.09
CA GLN A 86 9.43 17.73 16.54
C GLN A 86 10.67 18.58 16.86
N PRO A 87 10.49 19.79 17.43
CA PRO A 87 11.63 20.59 17.84
C PRO A 87 12.36 19.88 18.98
N ALA A 88 13.70 19.93 18.95
CA ALA A 88 14.55 19.51 20.06
C ALA A 88 14.07 20.19 21.36
N PRO A 89 14.10 19.51 22.52
CA PRO A 89 13.78 20.16 23.78
C PRO A 89 14.73 21.35 23.96
N GLU A 90 14.17 22.55 24.14
CA GLU A 90 14.91 23.77 24.43
C GLU A 90 15.88 23.52 25.59
N ALA A 91 17.17 23.65 25.32
CA ALA A 91 18.17 23.82 26.36
C ALA A 91 17.92 25.18 27.02
N ALA A 92 17.10 25.20 28.07
CA ALA A 92 16.93 26.33 28.96
C ALA A 92 18.22 26.57 29.78
N GLY A 93 19.24 27.12 29.12
CA GLY A 93 20.42 27.67 29.77
C GLY A 93 20.12 29.10 30.23
N ALA A 94 19.86 29.26 31.53
CA ALA A 94 19.73 30.55 32.18
C ALA A 94 20.99 31.41 31.96
N ASN A 95 20.81 32.61 31.41
CA ASN A 95 21.84 33.65 31.39
C ASN A 95 21.39 34.79 32.31
N GLU A 96 21.72 34.68 33.59
CA GLU A 96 21.61 35.78 34.55
C GLU A 96 22.75 36.77 34.27
N GLN A 97 22.45 37.80 33.47
CA GLN A 97 23.31 38.97 33.35
C GLN A 97 23.26 39.77 34.65
N ALA A 98 24.31 39.64 35.44
CA ALA A 98 24.58 40.46 36.61
C ALA A 98 24.67 41.95 36.22
N SER A 99 23.86 42.77 36.89
CA SER A 99 24.02 44.22 36.98
C SER A 99 24.28 44.60 38.45
N PHE A 100 25.06 45.68 38.63
CA PHE A 100 25.50 46.34 39.88
C PHE A 100 26.71 45.64 40.55
N LEU A 101 27.88 46.26 40.74
CA LEU A 101 28.28 47.66 40.98
C LEU A 101 29.61 48.00 40.28
#